data_AF-A0A8C5V6B7-F1
#
_entry.id   AF-A0A8C5V6B7-F1
#
_cell.length_a   1.000
_cell.length_b   1.000
_cell.length_c   1.000
_cell.angle_alpha   90.00
_cell.angle_beta   90.00
_cell.angle_gamma   90.00
#
_symmetry.space_group_name_H-M   'P 1'
#
loop_
_entity.id
_entity.type
_entity.pdbx_description
1 polymer ?
#
loop_
_entity_poly.entity_id
_entity_poly.type
_entity_poly.pdbx_seq_one_letter_code
_entity_poly.pdbx_strand_id
1 'polypeptide(L)'
;MTESCVKKLSWTLLDAITDKDPMVQEQVCSALCSLGEVQPQEMLCACEQYLRQHDKLAYPYRAMVLRTMEMVLRSHTSELDKDTANIIILLASSEMTRTKELVCGWQQAASSVLVAVGQHFVNRVMEEMLSRFQPGALPHCSVVRTFASLAVSNVFGVVPFLPSILSTMLPMLGMTKQDELRVAFCSALQHFSESTLEYLANLDKAPDPTVRKDTFASDIFSAYDILFHHWLQSREPRLRLAVVEALGPMSLLLPSERLEEQLPKLLPGVLALYKKHAETFYVSKSLGQILEAAVSVGSRTLEVQLDALLAALHAQICVPVESSSPLVISNQKEVLRCFTVLACCAPGRLLAFLLPRLDTSNERLRVGTLQVLRHVINSA
;
A
#
# COMPACT_ATOMS: atom_id res chain seq x y z
N MET A 1 12.68 -5.29 45.17
CA MET A 1 11.58 -4.77 44.34
C MET A 1 10.54 -5.86 44.21
N THR A 2 9.33 -5.65 44.71
CA THR A 2 8.21 -6.58 44.55
C THR A 2 7.84 -6.64 43.07
N GLU A 3 8.03 -7.80 42.46
CA GLU A 3 7.61 -8.05 41.08
C GLU A 3 6.11 -7.80 40.93
N SER A 4 5.72 -6.93 39.99
CA SER A 4 4.33 -6.52 39.80
C SER A 4 3.41 -7.73 39.57
N CYS A 5 2.22 -7.69 40.19
CA CYS A 5 1.20 -8.72 40.05
C CYS A 5 0.82 -8.95 38.58
N VAL A 6 0.69 -7.88 37.79
CA VAL A 6 0.33 -7.97 36.37
C VAL A 6 1.40 -8.69 35.58
N LYS A 7 2.68 -8.44 35.89
CA LYS A 7 3.80 -9.11 35.23
C LYS A 7 3.78 -10.62 35.47
N LYS A 8 3.50 -11.06 36.70
CA LYS A 8 3.37 -12.50 37.05
C LYS A 8 2.18 -13.15 36.35
N LEU A 9 1.03 -12.49 36.35
CA LEU A 9 -0.17 -12.98 35.68
C LEU A 9 0.05 -13.08 34.16
N SER A 10 0.66 -12.06 33.56
CA SER A 10 1.02 -12.06 32.13
C SER A 10 1.95 -13.22 31.80
N TRP A 11 2.97 -13.46 32.63
CA TRP A 11 3.87 -14.61 32.46
C TRP A 11 3.13 -15.95 32.52
N THR A 12 2.25 -16.13 33.50
CA THR A 12 1.46 -17.35 33.65
C THR A 12 0.57 -17.61 32.42
N LEU A 13 -0.03 -16.55 31.87
CA LEU A 13 -0.82 -16.64 30.64
C LEU A 13 0.06 -16.96 29.42
N LEU A 14 1.24 -16.35 29.31
CA LEU A 14 2.17 -16.58 28.21
C LEU A 14 2.69 -18.02 28.20
N ASP A 15 2.93 -18.66 29.35
CA ASP A 15 3.29 -20.08 29.41
C ASP A 15 2.19 -20.98 28.81
N ALA A 16 0.92 -20.60 28.98
CA ALA A 16 -0.23 -21.31 28.41
C ALA A 16 -0.44 -21.05 26.91
N ILE A 17 0.30 -20.14 26.27
CA ILE A 17 0.10 -19.81 24.85
C ILE A 17 0.47 -20.96 23.89
N THR A 18 1.23 -21.93 24.39
CA THR A 18 1.66 -23.11 23.63
C THR A 18 0.67 -24.28 23.70
N ASP A 19 -0.51 -24.07 24.31
CA ASP A 19 -1.59 -25.04 24.33
C ASP A 19 -1.99 -25.44 22.90
N LYS A 20 -2.49 -26.66 22.71
CA LYS A 20 -2.91 -27.17 21.40
C LYS A 20 -4.33 -26.76 21.04
N ASP A 21 -5.14 -26.39 22.02
CA ASP A 21 -6.52 -25.95 21.81
C ASP A 21 -6.56 -24.47 21.37
N PRO A 22 -7.05 -24.18 20.14
CA PRO A 22 -7.19 -22.80 19.66
C PRO A 22 -8.09 -21.93 20.55
N MET A 23 -9.07 -22.53 21.24
CA MET A 23 -9.94 -21.79 22.15
C MET A 23 -9.18 -21.34 23.39
N VAL A 24 -8.30 -22.18 23.94
CA VAL A 24 -7.43 -21.81 25.07
C VAL A 24 -6.48 -20.69 24.66
N GLN A 25 -5.86 -20.83 23.49
CA GLN A 25 -5.02 -19.81 22.88
C GLN A 25 -5.72 -18.46 22.73
N GLU A 26 -6.97 -18.44 22.25
CA GLU A 26 -7.78 -17.24 22.12
C GLU A 26 -8.10 -16.61 23.50
N GLN A 27 -8.46 -17.43 24.49
CA GLN A 27 -8.71 -16.95 25.85
C GLN A 27 -7.45 -16.36 26.49
N VAL A 28 -6.27 -16.97 26.26
CA VAL A 28 -4.98 -16.43 26.70
C VAL A 28 -4.73 -15.04 26.08
N CYS A 29 -4.90 -14.90 24.76
CA CYS A 29 -4.76 -13.61 24.09
C CYS A 29 -5.76 -12.57 24.62
N SER A 30 -7.02 -12.96 24.82
CA SER A 30 -8.06 -12.07 25.38
C SER A 30 -7.71 -11.61 26.79
N ALA A 31 -7.27 -12.53 27.66
CA ALA A 31 -6.89 -12.20 29.02
C ALA A 31 -5.67 -11.27 29.08
N LEU A 32 -4.66 -11.50 28.23
CA LEU A 32 -3.52 -10.60 28.09
C LEU A 32 -3.94 -9.21 27.61
N CYS A 33 -4.87 -9.12 26.66
CA CYS A 33 -5.43 -7.83 26.24
C CYS A 33 -6.11 -7.13 27.42
N SER A 34 -6.99 -7.82 28.17
CA SER A 34 -7.66 -7.25 29.35
C SER A 34 -6.67 -6.75 30.41
N LEU A 35 -5.52 -7.43 30.60
CA LEU A 35 -4.45 -6.93 31.48
C LEU A 35 -3.80 -5.68 30.90
N GLY A 36 -3.54 -5.65 29.59
CA GLY A 36 -2.95 -4.51 28.91
C GLY A 36 -3.86 -3.28 28.84
N GLU A 37 -5.18 -3.43 28.88
CA GLU A 37 -6.12 -2.30 29.03
C GLU A 37 -5.98 -1.59 30.39
N VAL A 38 -5.52 -2.30 31.43
CA VAL A 38 -5.37 -1.74 32.78
C VAL A 38 -3.93 -1.29 33.05
N GLN A 39 -2.95 -2.04 32.56
CA GLN A 39 -1.51 -1.80 32.76
C GLN A 39 -0.73 -2.11 31.46
N PRO A 40 -0.80 -1.25 30.44
CA PRO A 40 -0.24 -1.53 29.12
C PRO A 40 1.28 -1.72 29.16
N GLN A 41 2.00 -0.84 29.86
CA GLN A 41 3.46 -0.89 29.92
C GLN A 41 3.98 -2.19 30.55
N GLU A 42 3.37 -2.63 31.66
CA GLU A 42 3.80 -3.85 32.36
C GLU A 42 3.51 -5.12 31.54
N MET A 43 2.34 -5.19 30.90
CA MET A 43 1.96 -6.30 30.03
C MET A 43 2.89 -6.40 28.80
N LEU A 44 3.16 -5.26 28.14
CA LEU A 44 4.05 -5.21 26.98
C LEU A 44 5.49 -5.59 27.35
N CYS A 45 5.98 -5.13 28.50
CA CYS A 45 7.29 -5.54 29.03
C CYS A 45 7.32 -7.04 29.36
N ALA A 46 6.23 -7.61 29.88
CA ALA A 46 6.17 -9.06 30.13
C ALA A 46 6.24 -9.86 28.83
N CYS A 47 5.51 -9.43 27.79
CA CYS A 47 5.54 -10.05 26.47
C CYS A 47 6.92 -9.97 25.82
N GLU A 48 7.59 -8.81 25.89
CA GLU A 48 8.96 -8.65 25.39
C GLU A 48 9.92 -9.60 26.08
N GLN A 49 9.91 -9.62 27.41
CA GLN A 49 10.82 -10.47 28.19
C GLN A 49 10.57 -11.94 27.92
N TYR A 50 9.30 -12.35 27.80
CA TYR A 50 8.93 -13.71 27.45
C TYR A 50 9.48 -14.12 26.09
N LEU A 51 9.28 -13.28 25.05
CA LEU A 51 9.79 -13.55 23.70
C LEU A 51 11.32 -13.61 23.65
N ARG A 52 12.00 -12.78 24.44
CA ARG A 52 13.46 -12.76 24.56
C ARG A 52 14.01 -13.98 25.28
N GLN A 53 13.34 -14.49 26.31
CA GLN A 53 13.78 -15.67 27.06
C GLN A 53 13.47 -16.98 26.32
N HIS A 54 12.45 -16.99 25.45
CA HIS A 54 12.02 -18.18 24.72
C HIS A 54 12.44 -18.16 23.24
N ASP A 55 13.75 -18.11 23.00
CA ASP A 55 14.32 -18.06 21.64
C ASP A 55 13.93 -19.22 20.72
N LYS A 56 13.56 -20.37 21.29
CA LYS A 56 13.14 -21.58 20.54
C LYS A 56 11.63 -21.68 20.37
N LEU A 57 10.85 -20.68 20.82
CA LEU A 57 9.41 -20.66 20.65
C LEU A 57 9.04 -20.66 19.17
N ALA A 58 8.13 -21.54 18.77
CA ALA A 58 7.71 -21.65 17.38
C ALA A 58 7.06 -20.35 16.88
N TYR A 59 7.30 -20.00 15.61
CA TYR A 59 6.84 -18.74 15.01
C TYR A 59 5.33 -18.48 15.14
N PRO A 60 4.42 -19.48 15.02
CA PRO A 60 3.00 -19.22 15.23
C PRO A 60 2.69 -18.65 16.62
N TYR A 61 3.31 -19.19 17.67
CA TYR A 61 3.12 -18.69 19.03
C TYR A 61 3.77 -17.32 19.25
N ARG A 62 4.96 -17.08 18.68
CA ARG A 62 5.57 -15.73 18.68
C ARG A 62 4.66 -14.71 18.01
N ALA A 63 4.05 -15.09 16.88
CA ALA A 63 3.09 -14.24 16.17
C ALA A 63 1.86 -13.91 17.01
N MET A 64 1.36 -14.86 17.81
CA MET A 64 0.25 -14.61 18.73
C MET A 64 0.60 -13.59 19.80
N VAL A 65 1.76 -13.72 20.46
CA VAL A 65 2.22 -12.72 21.44
C VAL A 65 2.32 -11.34 20.80
N LEU A 66 2.95 -11.23 19.62
CA LEU A 66 3.10 -9.97 18.89
C LEU A 66 1.75 -9.34 18.50
N ARG A 67 0.76 -10.16 18.08
CA ARG A 67 -0.61 -9.67 17.81
C ARG A 67 -1.31 -9.15 19.06
N THR A 68 -1.11 -9.81 20.19
CA THR A 68 -1.60 -9.32 21.49
C THR A 68 -0.97 -7.97 21.85
N MET A 69 0.35 -7.84 21.66
CA MET A 69 1.04 -6.56 21.86
C MET A 69 0.49 -5.47 20.94
N GLU A 70 0.31 -5.78 19.64
CA GLU A 70 -0.27 -4.87 18.65
C GLU A 70 -1.66 -4.36 19.08
N MET A 71 -2.54 -5.25 19.53
CA MET A 71 -3.90 -4.87 19.96
C MET A 71 -3.88 -3.86 21.10
N VAL A 72 -3.05 -4.09 22.12
CA VAL A 72 -2.95 -3.18 23.27
C VAL A 72 -2.29 -1.87 22.89
N LEU A 73 -1.28 -1.90 22.02
CA LEU A 73 -0.65 -0.70 21.50
C LEU A 73 -1.67 0.18 20.77
N ARG A 74 -2.49 -0.37 19.86
CA ARG A 74 -3.48 0.43 19.11
C ARG A 74 -4.41 1.26 20.01
N SER A 75 -4.72 0.78 21.20
CA SER A 75 -5.58 1.47 22.16
C SER A 75 -4.80 2.41 23.10
N HIS A 76 -3.55 2.11 23.43
CA HIS A 76 -2.80 2.78 24.52
C HIS A 76 -1.46 3.38 24.08
N THR A 77 -1.18 3.52 22.77
CA THR A 77 0.15 3.97 22.31
C THR A 77 0.55 5.32 22.91
N SER A 78 -0.40 6.23 23.15
CA SER A 78 -0.15 7.53 23.78
C SER A 78 0.28 7.46 25.26
N GLU A 79 0.01 6.35 25.94
CA GLU A 79 0.30 6.15 27.37
C GLU A 79 1.67 5.51 27.63
N LEU A 80 2.37 5.08 26.57
CA LEU A 80 3.71 4.54 26.71
C LEU A 80 4.72 5.62 27.03
N ASP A 81 5.62 5.31 27.95
CA ASP A 81 6.84 6.07 28.09
C ASP A 81 7.83 5.75 26.95
N LYS A 82 8.82 6.63 26.80
CA LYS A 82 9.82 6.56 25.73
C LYS A 82 10.70 5.31 25.81
N ASP A 83 10.97 4.79 27.02
CA ASP A 83 11.87 3.65 27.20
C ASP A 83 11.16 2.35 26.86
N THR A 84 9.92 2.18 27.31
CA THR A 84 9.08 1.04 26.91
C THR A 84 8.85 1.03 25.40
N ALA A 85 8.56 2.18 24.79
CA ALA A 85 8.42 2.28 23.34
C ALA A 85 9.71 1.82 22.60
N ASN A 86 10.88 2.25 23.05
CA ASN A 86 12.16 1.81 22.48
C ASN A 86 12.38 0.30 22.57
N ILE A 87 12.08 -0.29 23.73
CA ILE A 87 12.21 -1.73 23.96
C ILE A 87 11.34 -2.50 22.97
N ILE A 88 10.08 -2.08 22.79
CA ILE A 88 9.14 -2.71 21.87
C ILE A 88 9.58 -2.55 20.40
N ILE A 89 10.07 -1.36 20.02
CA ILE A 89 10.58 -1.09 18.67
C ILE A 89 11.75 -2.01 18.32
N LEU A 90 12.73 -2.12 19.23
CA LEU A 90 13.89 -2.98 19.04
C LEU A 90 13.50 -4.47 18.97
N LEU A 91 12.59 -4.91 19.85
CA LEU A 91 12.04 -6.26 19.81
C LEU A 91 11.39 -6.54 18.46
N ALA A 92 10.42 -5.73 18.04
CA ALA A 92 9.65 -5.98 16.83
C ALA A 92 10.51 -5.92 15.57
N SER A 93 11.45 -4.98 15.49
CA SER A 93 12.44 -4.91 14.40
C SER A 93 13.33 -6.16 14.34
N SER A 94 13.79 -6.64 15.50
CA SER A 94 14.58 -7.87 15.59
C SER A 94 13.79 -9.12 15.20
N GLU A 95 12.55 -9.26 15.68
CA GLU A 95 11.64 -10.37 15.35
C GLU A 95 11.36 -10.42 13.85
N MET A 96 11.03 -9.27 13.26
CA MET A 96 10.72 -9.17 11.84
C MET A 96 11.89 -9.59 10.92
N THR A 97 13.14 -9.46 11.40
CA THR A 97 14.36 -9.66 10.59
C THR A 97 15.23 -10.83 11.07
N ARG A 98 14.77 -11.59 12.07
CA ARG A 98 15.54 -12.67 12.71
C ARG A 98 15.86 -13.84 11.77
N THR A 99 15.03 -14.08 10.74
CA THR A 99 15.34 -15.02 9.66
C THR A 99 15.27 -14.36 8.30
N LYS A 100 16.07 -14.87 7.36
CA LYS A 100 15.97 -14.48 5.94
C LYS A 100 14.79 -15.14 5.21
N GLU A 101 14.29 -16.24 5.76
CA GLU A 101 13.13 -16.96 5.22
C GLU A 101 11.85 -16.18 5.49
N LEU A 102 10.93 -16.22 4.52
CA LEU A 102 9.63 -15.58 4.63
C LEU A 102 8.70 -16.43 5.49
N VAL A 103 8.45 -15.97 6.71
CA VAL A 103 7.49 -16.55 7.63
C VAL A 103 6.37 -15.52 7.83
N CYS A 104 5.45 -15.48 6.86
CA CYS A 104 4.48 -14.38 6.68
C CYS A 104 3.73 -14.02 7.97
N GLY A 105 3.17 -15.00 8.69
CA GLY A 105 2.32 -14.73 9.85
C GLY A 105 3.03 -14.03 11.02
N TRP A 106 4.28 -14.42 11.29
CA TRP A 106 5.08 -13.88 12.39
C TRP A 106 5.76 -12.56 12.01
N GLN A 107 6.34 -12.48 10.83
CA GLN A 107 6.96 -11.24 10.34
C GLN A 107 5.93 -10.13 10.16
N GLN A 108 4.72 -10.46 9.71
CA GLN A 108 3.62 -9.51 9.63
C GLN A 108 3.18 -9.03 11.02
N ALA A 109 3.09 -9.93 12.01
CA ALA A 109 2.74 -9.52 13.38
C ALA A 109 3.79 -8.56 13.96
N ALA A 110 5.08 -8.83 13.75
CA ALA A 110 6.16 -7.92 14.15
C ALA A 110 6.09 -6.57 13.42
N SER A 111 5.83 -6.59 12.11
CA SER A 111 5.59 -5.37 11.32
C SER A 111 4.43 -4.55 11.88
N SER A 112 3.31 -5.19 12.21
CA SER A 112 2.14 -4.50 12.76
C SER A 112 2.40 -3.87 14.13
N VAL A 113 3.23 -4.47 14.98
CA VAL A 113 3.69 -3.86 16.24
C VAL A 113 4.45 -2.56 15.97
N LEU A 114 5.39 -2.55 15.01
CA LEU A 114 6.11 -1.33 14.61
C LEU A 114 5.16 -0.25 14.08
N VAL A 115 4.17 -0.65 13.28
CA VAL A 115 3.15 0.26 12.73
C VAL A 115 2.29 0.86 13.84
N ALA A 116 1.85 0.07 14.82
CA ALA A 116 1.07 0.54 15.96
C ALA A 116 1.86 1.55 16.80
N VAL A 117 3.10 1.22 17.20
CA VAL A 117 3.97 2.14 17.94
C VAL A 117 4.27 3.42 17.12
N GLY A 118 4.39 3.28 15.80
CA GLY A 118 4.66 4.37 14.86
C GLY A 118 3.56 5.42 14.77
N GLN A 119 2.37 5.18 15.33
CA GLN A 119 1.30 6.19 15.38
C GLN A 119 1.68 7.39 16.26
N HIS A 120 2.37 7.17 17.39
CA HIS A 120 2.84 8.26 18.27
C HIS A 120 4.36 8.40 18.33
N PHE A 121 5.11 7.31 18.10
CA PHE A 121 6.58 7.31 18.19
C PHE A 121 7.26 7.19 16.81
N VAL A 122 6.67 7.80 15.77
CA VAL A 122 7.13 7.68 14.39
C VAL A 122 8.63 7.96 14.23
N ASN A 123 9.17 9.02 14.84
CA ASN A 123 10.59 9.36 14.72
C ASN A 123 11.52 8.22 15.19
N ARG A 124 11.16 7.54 16.26
CA ARG A 124 11.95 6.42 16.83
C ARG A 124 11.81 5.15 15.99
N VAL A 125 10.60 4.88 15.50
CA VAL A 125 10.37 3.77 14.57
C VAL A 125 11.16 3.98 13.29
N MET A 126 11.16 5.20 12.75
CA MET A 126 11.89 5.56 11.53
C MET A 126 13.40 5.47 11.73
N GLU A 127 13.92 5.91 12.88
CA GLU A 127 15.35 5.77 13.22
C GLU A 127 15.79 4.29 13.23
N GLU A 128 15.05 3.40 13.92
CA GLU A 128 15.35 1.96 13.91
C GLU A 128 15.19 1.36 12.52
N MET A 129 14.14 1.69 11.79
CA MET A 129 13.86 1.13 10.46
C MET A 129 14.90 1.56 9.42
N LEU A 130 15.33 2.82 9.45
CA LEU A 130 16.39 3.33 8.57
C LEU A 130 17.73 2.69 8.88
N SER A 131 18.02 2.34 10.14
CA SER A 131 19.23 1.58 10.49
C SER A 131 19.30 0.22 9.75
N ARG A 132 18.14 -0.39 9.45
CA ARG A 132 17.98 -1.67 8.73
C ARG A 132 17.93 -1.50 7.20
N PHE A 133 17.97 -0.27 6.69
CA PHE A 133 17.75 0.06 5.29
C PHE A 133 18.93 0.89 4.74
N GLN A 134 20.05 0.22 4.48
CA GLN A 134 21.30 0.86 4.10
C GLN A 134 21.51 0.87 2.57
N PRO A 135 22.09 1.94 1.99
CA PRO A 135 22.32 2.03 0.56
C PRO A 135 23.26 0.92 0.07
N GLY A 136 22.96 0.36 -1.10
CA GLY A 136 23.80 -0.68 -1.73
C GLY A 136 23.70 -2.08 -1.13
N ALA A 137 22.84 -2.31 -0.13
CA ALA A 137 22.53 -3.63 0.42
C ALA A 137 21.04 -3.93 0.28
N LEU A 138 20.69 -5.15 -0.16
CA LEU A 138 19.27 -5.53 -0.24
C LEU A 138 18.71 -5.77 1.17
N PRO A 139 17.61 -5.08 1.54
CA PRO A 139 16.99 -5.21 2.85
C PRO A 139 16.18 -6.51 2.94
N HIS A 140 15.82 -6.88 4.16
CA HIS A 140 14.82 -7.92 4.37
C HIS A 140 13.46 -7.47 3.80
N CYS A 141 12.72 -8.37 3.15
CA CYS A 141 11.44 -8.04 2.49
C CYS A 141 10.43 -7.36 3.45
N SER A 142 10.38 -7.81 4.70
CA SER A 142 9.50 -7.23 5.71
C SER A 142 9.87 -5.79 6.08
N VAL A 143 11.14 -5.37 5.96
CA VAL A 143 11.53 -3.97 6.20
C VAL A 143 10.83 -3.06 5.20
N VAL A 144 10.84 -3.45 3.91
CA VAL A 144 10.16 -2.71 2.83
C VAL A 144 8.64 -2.68 3.03
N ARG A 145 8.04 -3.82 3.39
CA ARG A 145 6.59 -3.91 3.68
C ARG A 145 6.17 -3.07 4.89
N THR A 146 7.02 -2.97 5.91
CA THR A 146 6.75 -2.15 7.09
C THR A 146 6.79 -0.67 6.74
N PHE A 147 7.75 -0.20 5.93
CA PHE A 147 7.71 1.18 5.44
C PHE A 147 6.41 1.49 4.67
N ALA A 148 5.99 0.57 3.80
CA ALA A 148 4.73 0.70 3.07
C ALA A 148 3.53 0.83 4.04
N SER A 149 3.47 -0.03 5.06
CA SER A 149 2.39 -0.05 6.06
C SER A 149 2.40 1.20 6.96
N LEU A 150 3.59 1.68 7.32
CA LEU A 150 3.78 2.93 8.08
C LEU A 150 3.27 4.14 7.29
N ALA A 151 3.59 4.22 5.99
CA ALA A 151 3.16 5.32 5.13
C ALA A 151 1.63 5.41 5.05
N VAL A 152 0.93 4.29 5.01
CA VAL A 152 -0.54 4.23 5.03
C VAL A 152 -1.10 4.60 6.41
N SER A 153 -0.48 4.11 7.48
CA SER A 153 -1.04 4.23 8.83
C SER A 153 -0.75 5.58 9.51
N ASN A 154 0.30 6.28 9.07
CA ASN A 154 0.70 7.57 9.61
C ASN A 154 1.29 8.45 8.50
N VAL A 155 0.42 8.90 7.59
CA VAL A 155 0.79 9.74 6.43
C VAL A 155 1.60 10.96 6.85
N PHE A 156 1.09 11.73 7.82
CA PHE A 156 1.74 12.98 8.26
C PHE A 156 3.09 12.76 8.95
N GLY A 157 3.24 11.67 9.71
CA GLY A 157 4.49 11.34 10.38
C GLY A 157 5.56 10.77 9.44
N VAL A 158 5.16 10.07 8.37
CA VAL A 158 6.08 9.31 7.52
C VAL A 158 6.53 10.08 6.29
N VAL A 159 5.65 10.86 5.65
CA VAL A 159 5.96 11.58 4.40
C VAL A 159 7.23 12.45 4.49
N PRO A 160 7.53 13.18 5.58
CA PRO A 160 8.77 13.92 5.72
C PRO A 160 10.06 13.08 5.60
N PHE A 161 10.00 11.77 5.87
CA PHE A 161 11.15 10.87 5.76
C PHE A 161 11.30 10.24 4.37
N LEU A 162 10.25 10.28 3.54
CA LEU A 162 10.25 9.63 2.24
C LEU A 162 11.37 10.09 1.29
N PRO A 163 11.84 11.36 1.27
CA PRO A 163 12.96 11.73 0.39
C PRO A 163 14.22 10.91 0.70
N SER A 164 14.54 10.73 1.99
CA SER A 164 15.69 9.92 2.42
C SER A 164 15.49 8.44 2.11
N ILE A 165 14.28 7.91 2.32
CA ILE A 165 13.97 6.50 2.01
C ILE A 165 14.08 6.25 0.50
N LEU A 166 13.48 7.11 -0.33
CA LEU A 166 13.49 6.98 -1.78
C LEU A 166 14.92 7.03 -2.33
N SER A 167 15.70 8.07 -1.96
CA SER A 167 17.10 8.19 -2.34
C SER A 167 17.94 6.96 -1.96
N THR A 168 17.69 6.38 -0.78
CA THR A 168 18.39 5.17 -0.31
C THR A 168 17.95 3.92 -1.09
N MET A 169 16.67 3.85 -1.46
CA MET A 169 16.06 2.73 -2.15
C MET A 169 16.47 2.61 -3.62
N LEU A 170 16.68 3.74 -4.32
CA LEU A 170 16.90 3.77 -5.77
C LEU A 170 17.99 2.81 -6.26
N PRO A 171 19.21 2.76 -5.67
CA PRO A 171 20.24 1.81 -6.08
C PRO A 171 19.79 0.35 -5.95
N MET A 172 18.92 0.04 -4.98
CA MET A 172 18.46 -1.33 -4.70
C MET A 172 17.52 -1.86 -5.78
N LEU A 173 16.75 -0.99 -6.42
CA LEU A 173 15.82 -1.38 -7.49
C LEU A 173 16.58 -2.04 -8.65
N GLY A 174 17.73 -1.50 -9.05
CA GLY A 174 18.57 -2.10 -10.10
C GLY A 174 19.21 -3.43 -9.70
N MET A 175 19.47 -3.63 -8.40
CA MET A 175 20.11 -4.86 -7.89
C MET A 175 19.11 -6.01 -7.64
N THR A 176 17.84 -5.68 -7.47
CA THR A 176 16.85 -6.65 -7.00
C THR A 176 16.49 -7.66 -8.09
N LYS A 177 16.74 -8.93 -7.80
CA LYS A 177 16.42 -10.06 -8.68
C LYS A 177 15.24 -10.92 -8.21
N GLN A 178 14.97 -10.93 -6.91
CA GLN A 178 13.90 -11.74 -6.30
C GLN A 178 12.55 -11.06 -6.51
N ASP A 179 11.59 -11.77 -7.09
CA ASP A 179 10.29 -11.20 -7.45
C ASP A 179 9.48 -10.82 -6.19
N GLU A 180 9.62 -11.55 -5.08
CA GLU A 180 8.97 -11.19 -3.80
C GLU A 180 9.43 -9.82 -3.28
N LEU A 181 10.73 -9.53 -3.40
CA LEU A 181 11.29 -8.25 -3.00
C LEU A 181 10.91 -7.14 -3.99
N ARG A 182 10.85 -7.43 -5.29
CA ARG A 182 10.35 -6.47 -6.30
C ARG A 182 8.89 -6.10 -6.05
N VAL A 183 8.04 -7.08 -5.74
CA VAL A 183 6.63 -6.84 -5.38
C VAL A 183 6.55 -5.97 -4.11
N ALA A 184 7.40 -6.22 -3.11
CA ALA A 184 7.45 -5.39 -1.91
C ALA A 184 7.87 -3.94 -2.24
N PHE A 185 8.86 -3.74 -3.11
CA PHE A 185 9.24 -2.39 -3.56
C PHE A 185 8.14 -1.70 -4.36
N CYS A 186 7.42 -2.41 -5.23
CA CYS A 186 6.27 -1.86 -5.93
C CYS A 186 5.19 -1.39 -4.95
N SER A 187 4.85 -2.23 -3.96
CA SER A 187 3.87 -1.88 -2.92
C SER A 187 4.33 -0.68 -2.06
N ALA A 188 5.62 -0.59 -1.73
CA ALA A 188 6.15 0.57 -1.03
C ALA A 188 6.05 1.84 -1.87
N LEU A 189 6.47 1.80 -3.14
CA LEU A 189 6.39 2.94 -4.07
C LEU A 189 4.95 3.42 -4.31
N GLN A 190 4.00 2.47 -4.41
CA GLN A 190 2.58 2.76 -4.49
C GLN A 190 2.13 3.56 -3.26
N HIS A 191 2.33 3.00 -2.05
CA HIS A 191 1.86 3.62 -0.83
C HIS A 191 2.60 4.93 -0.52
N PHE A 192 3.90 5.03 -0.80
CA PHE A 192 4.61 6.30 -0.70
C PHE A 192 3.99 7.36 -1.59
N SER A 193 3.63 7.00 -2.82
CA SER A 193 2.99 7.93 -3.75
C SER A 193 1.59 8.33 -3.29
N GLU A 194 0.76 7.36 -2.86
CA GLU A 194 -0.59 7.62 -2.31
C GLU A 194 -0.52 8.51 -1.06
N SER A 195 0.37 8.20 -0.10
CA SER A 195 0.57 8.99 1.11
C SER A 195 1.10 10.40 0.83
N THR A 196 2.04 10.55 -0.12
CA THR A 196 2.50 11.89 -0.54
C THR A 196 1.34 12.70 -1.13
N LEU A 197 0.50 12.10 -1.98
CA LEU A 197 -0.66 12.78 -2.55
C LEU A 197 -1.67 13.18 -1.45
N GLU A 198 -1.93 12.30 -0.49
CA GLU A 198 -2.81 12.60 0.65
C GLU A 198 -2.27 13.72 1.53
N TYR A 199 -0.97 13.72 1.82
CA TYR A 199 -0.29 14.78 2.57
C TYR A 199 -0.42 16.13 1.86
N LEU A 200 -0.15 16.16 0.55
CA LEU A 200 -0.26 17.38 -0.27
C LEU A 200 -1.70 17.89 -0.40
N ALA A 201 -2.69 17.00 -0.34
CA ALA A 201 -4.11 17.37 -0.35
C ALA A 201 -4.60 17.94 1.00
N ASN A 202 -3.87 17.71 2.09
CA ASN A 202 -4.25 18.09 3.46
C ASN A 202 -3.14 18.90 4.16
N LEU A 203 -2.49 19.83 3.45
CA LEU A 203 -1.39 20.64 3.98
C LEU A 203 -1.79 21.49 5.19
N ASP A 204 -3.08 21.79 5.36
CA ASP A 204 -3.62 22.50 6.53
C ASP A 204 -3.48 21.71 7.84
N LYS A 205 -3.42 20.37 7.75
CA LYS A 205 -3.24 19.45 8.89
C LYS A 205 -1.81 18.95 9.01
N ALA A 206 -0.95 19.28 8.05
CA ALA A 206 0.38 18.74 7.94
C ALA A 206 1.34 19.34 9.00
N PRO A 207 2.23 18.53 9.60
CA PRO A 207 3.23 19.02 10.53
C PRO A 207 4.26 19.94 9.86
N ASP A 208 4.54 19.70 8.57
CA ASP A 208 5.35 20.58 7.73
C ASP A 208 4.56 20.95 6.46
N PRO A 209 3.95 22.15 6.39
CA PRO A 209 3.19 22.60 5.23
C PRO A 209 4.08 23.06 4.07
N THR A 210 5.41 23.05 4.22
CA THR A 210 6.36 23.49 3.18
C THR A 210 6.72 22.39 2.18
N VAL A 211 6.33 21.14 2.46
CA VAL A 211 6.52 19.99 1.57
C VAL A 211 5.83 20.24 0.22
N ARG A 212 6.55 19.99 -0.87
CA ARG A 212 6.05 20.20 -2.24
C ARG A 212 6.15 18.91 -3.05
N LYS A 213 5.33 18.82 -4.09
CA LYS A 213 5.40 17.74 -5.09
C LYS A 213 6.82 17.58 -5.66
N ASP A 214 7.51 18.69 -5.95
CA ASP A 214 8.85 18.70 -6.53
C ASP A 214 9.91 17.99 -5.66
N THR A 215 9.70 17.95 -4.33
CA THR A 215 10.60 17.27 -3.39
C THR A 215 10.75 15.78 -3.70
N PHE A 216 9.73 15.14 -4.27
CA PHE A 216 9.70 13.70 -4.54
C PHE A 216 9.86 13.36 -6.03
N ALA A 217 9.60 14.33 -6.91
CA ALA A 217 9.37 14.09 -8.33
C ALA A 217 10.54 13.38 -9.03
N SER A 218 11.79 13.78 -8.73
CA SER A 218 12.99 13.17 -9.33
C SER A 218 13.17 11.71 -8.91
N ASP A 219 13.02 11.41 -7.63
CA ASP A 219 13.24 10.05 -7.12
C ASP A 219 12.09 9.12 -7.54
N ILE A 220 10.86 9.61 -7.50
CA ILE A 220 9.70 8.87 -8.00
C ILE A 220 9.84 8.59 -9.50
N PHE A 221 10.29 9.55 -10.30
CA PHE A 221 10.52 9.32 -11.73
C PHE A 221 11.63 8.28 -11.97
N SER A 222 12.72 8.33 -11.20
CA SER A 222 13.82 7.36 -11.31
C SER A 222 13.35 5.93 -10.99
N ALA A 223 12.52 5.76 -9.96
CA ALA A 223 11.91 4.48 -9.64
C ALA A 223 10.88 4.05 -10.70
N TYR A 224 10.06 4.98 -11.17
CA TYR A 224 9.06 4.77 -12.23
C TYR A 224 9.71 4.20 -13.48
N ASP A 225 10.84 4.77 -13.91
CA ASP A 225 11.55 4.37 -15.13
C ASP A 225 12.00 2.91 -15.06
N ILE A 226 12.54 2.49 -13.91
CA ILE A 226 12.92 1.09 -13.67
C ILE A 226 11.70 0.17 -13.73
N LEU A 227 10.63 0.52 -13.00
CA LEU A 227 9.41 -0.28 -12.92
C LEU A 227 8.78 -0.45 -14.31
N PHE A 228 8.58 0.65 -15.03
CA PHE A 228 7.89 0.67 -16.31
C PHE A 228 8.70 0.00 -17.43
N HIS A 229 9.99 0.33 -17.55
CA HIS A 229 10.79 -0.18 -18.67
C HIS A 229 11.34 -1.58 -18.43
N HIS A 230 11.62 -1.96 -17.18
CA HIS A 230 12.30 -3.22 -16.88
C HIS A 230 11.38 -4.24 -16.19
N TRP A 231 10.62 -3.86 -15.17
CA TRP A 231 9.86 -4.84 -14.37
C TRP A 231 8.49 -5.18 -14.98
N LEU A 232 7.83 -4.24 -15.65
CA LEU A 232 6.56 -4.47 -16.33
C LEU A 232 6.64 -5.56 -17.42
N GLN A 233 7.83 -5.76 -17.99
CA GLN A 233 8.08 -6.79 -19.01
C GLN A 233 8.23 -8.21 -18.42
N SER A 234 8.19 -8.36 -17.09
CA SER A 234 8.32 -9.66 -16.44
C SER A 234 7.24 -10.64 -16.89
N ARG A 235 7.59 -11.92 -16.94
CA ARG A 235 6.61 -13.00 -17.21
C ARG A 235 5.73 -13.25 -15.99
N GLU A 236 6.21 -12.92 -14.79
CA GLU A 236 5.51 -13.15 -13.54
C GLU A 236 4.26 -12.25 -13.42
N PRO A 237 3.03 -12.81 -13.47
CA PRO A 237 1.80 -12.02 -13.46
C PRO A 237 1.66 -11.18 -12.20
N ARG A 238 2.07 -11.70 -11.04
CA ARG A 238 1.98 -10.99 -9.77
C ARG A 238 2.85 -9.74 -9.75
N LEU A 239 4.06 -9.83 -10.30
CA LEU A 239 4.96 -8.68 -10.41
C LEU A 239 4.40 -7.63 -11.38
N ARG A 240 3.90 -8.06 -12.55
CA ARG A 240 3.29 -7.12 -13.52
C ARG A 240 2.13 -6.34 -12.93
N LEU A 241 1.28 -7.01 -12.15
CA LEU A 241 0.16 -6.35 -11.48
C LEU A 241 0.66 -5.33 -10.46
N ALA A 242 1.60 -5.71 -9.59
CA ALA A 242 2.17 -4.83 -8.57
C ALA A 242 2.86 -3.59 -9.20
N VAL A 243 3.55 -3.76 -10.33
CA VAL A 243 4.12 -2.64 -11.08
C VAL A 243 3.02 -1.66 -11.49
N VAL A 244 1.92 -2.15 -12.04
CA VAL A 244 0.83 -1.30 -12.55
C VAL A 244 0.10 -0.59 -11.42
N GLU A 245 -0.12 -1.26 -10.30
CA GLU A 245 -0.67 -0.65 -9.09
C GLU A 245 0.22 0.50 -8.59
N ALA A 246 1.55 0.37 -8.70
CA ALA A 246 2.48 1.44 -8.34
C ALA A 246 2.51 2.59 -9.37
N LEU A 247 2.50 2.28 -10.67
CA LEU A 247 2.57 3.31 -11.73
C LEU A 247 1.42 4.32 -11.66
N GLY A 248 0.22 3.87 -11.26
CA GLY A 248 -0.97 4.72 -11.12
C GLY A 248 -0.73 5.99 -10.28
N PRO A 249 -0.53 5.87 -8.95
CA PRO A 249 -0.27 7.01 -8.09
C PRO A 249 1.08 7.67 -8.37
N MET A 250 2.10 6.93 -8.82
CA MET A 250 3.39 7.53 -9.21
C MET A 250 3.21 8.56 -10.32
N SER A 251 2.39 8.27 -11.34
CA SER A 251 2.11 9.20 -12.46
C SER A 251 1.61 10.58 -12.02
N LEU A 252 0.88 10.67 -10.91
CA LEU A 252 0.42 11.95 -10.35
C LEU A 252 1.55 12.79 -9.73
N LEU A 253 2.69 12.18 -9.42
CA LEU A 253 3.87 12.82 -8.84
C LEU A 253 4.99 13.11 -9.85
N LEU A 254 4.88 12.62 -11.09
CA LEU A 254 5.87 12.88 -12.13
C LEU A 254 5.92 14.38 -12.53
N PRO A 255 7.10 14.88 -12.97
CA PRO A 255 7.19 16.15 -13.70
C PRO A 255 6.38 16.09 -15.00
N SER A 256 5.70 17.18 -15.35
CA SER A 256 4.78 17.23 -16.50
C SER A 256 5.44 16.82 -17.83
N GLU A 257 6.65 17.32 -18.09
CA GLU A 257 7.41 17.00 -19.31
C GLU A 257 7.74 15.50 -19.39
N ARG A 258 8.16 14.91 -18.26
CA ARG A 258 8.47 13.48 -18.18
C ARG A 258 7.23 12.63 -18.36
N LEU A 259 6.11 13.01 -17.76
CA LEU A 259 4.86 12.29 -17.96
C LEU A 259 4.44 12.29 -19.44
N GLU A 260 4.50 13.45 -20.11
CA GLU A 260 4.15 13.58 -21.53
C GLU A 260 5.02 12.69 -22.42
N GLU A 261 6.33 12.56 -22.13
CA GLU A 261 7.24 11.64 -22.82
C GLU A 261 6.84 10.16 -22.67
N GLN A 262 6.24 9.78 -21.54
CA GLN A 262 5.90 8.39 -21.23
C GLN A 262 4.51 7.97 -21.72
N LEU A 263 3.54 8.88 -21.78
CA LEU A 263 2.15 8.60 -22.17
C LEU A 263 1.98 7.82 -23.49
N PRO A 264 2.79 8.03 -24.56
CA PRO A 264 2.69 7.26 -25.80
C PRO A 264 2.89 5.75 -25.63
N LYS A 265 3.71 5.35 -24.65
CA LYS A 265 3.98 3.94 -24.34
C LYS A 265 3.19 3.44 -23.15
N LEU A 266 2.96 4.30 -22.16
CA LEU A 266 2.28 3.97 -20.92
C LEU A 266 0.82 3.58 -21.17
N LEU A 267 0.07 4.40 -21.91
CA LEU A 267 -1.36 4.14 -22.13
C LEU A 267 -1.58 2.81 -22.88
N PRO A 268 -0.92 2.52 -24.02
CA PRO A 268 -1.08 1.22 -24.67
C PRO A 268 -0.56 0.06 -23.81
N GLY A 269 0.52 0.28 -23.05
CA GLY A 269 1.09 -0.70 -22.13
C GLY A 269 0.10 -1.14 -21.04
N VAL A 270 -0.57 -0.18 -20.40
CA VAL A 270 -1.59 -0.43 -19.38
C VAL A 270 -2.84 -1.06 -20.00
N LEU A 271 -3.34 -0.53 -21.13
CA LEU A 271 -4.50 -1.09 -21.81
C LEU A 271 -4.31 -2.55 -22.25
N ALA A 272 -3.10 -2.92 -22.64
CA ALA A 272 -2.78 -4.31 -23.03
C ALA A 272 -2.96 -5.30 -21.86
N LEU A 273 -2.97 -4.84 -20.61
CA LEU A 273 -3.10 -5.68 -19.43
C LEU A 273 -4.53 -6.14 -19.17
N TYR A 274 -5.55 -5.43 -19.67
CA TYR A 274 -6.94 -5.90 -19.63
C TYR A 274 -7.11 -7.27 -20.30
N LYS A 275 -6.26 -7.60 -21.28
CA LYS A 275 -6.26 -8.91 -21.95
C LYS A 275 -5.40 -9.96 -21.23
N LYS A 276 -4.52 -9.54 -20.30
CA LYS A 276 -3.49 -10.39 -19.68
C LYS A 276 -3.77 -10.71 -18.20
N HIS A 277 -4.61 -9.95 -17.52
CA HIS A 277 -4.88 -10.08 -16.09
C HIS A 277 -6.35 -10.33 -15.82
N ALA A 278 -6.63 -11.24 -14.88
CA ALA A 278 -7.99 -11.51 -14.41
C ALA A 278 -8.52 -10.38 -13.51
N GLU A 279 -7.65 -9.68 -12.79
CA GLU A 279 -8.01 -8.62 -11.84
C GLU A 279 -8.00 -7.24 -12.51
N THR A 280 -8.94 -7.03 -13.43
CA THR A 280 -9.03 -5.79 -14.23
C THR A 280 -9.27 -4.53 -13.39
N PHE A 281 -9.79 -4.68 -12.16
CA PHE A 281 -9.99 -3.57 -11.20
C PHE A 281 -8.72 -2.75 -10.99
N TYR A 282 -7.59 -3.39 -10.72
CA TYR A 282 -6.33 -2.69 -10.46
C TYR A 282 -5.81 -1.96 -11.70
N VAL A 283 -6.03 -2.55 -12.89
CA VAL A 283 -5.70 -1.92 -14.16
C VAL A 283 -6.54 -0.65 -14.36
N SER A 284 -7.85 -0.71 -14.10
CA SER A 284 -8.76 0.44 -14.18
C SER A 284 -8.43 1.53 -13.17
N LYS A 285 -8.15 1.16 -11.91
CA LYS A 285 -7.75 2.10 -10.85
C LYS A 285 -6.51 2.89 -11.27
N SER A 286 -5.44 2.19 -11.64
CA SER A 286 -4.18 2.81 -12.06
C SER A 286 -4.35 3.63 -13.34
N LEU A 287 -5.11 3.12 -14.31
CA LEU A 287 -5.41 3.87 -15.53
C LEU A 287 -6.12 5.18 -15.21
N GLY A 288 -7.10 5.19 -14.31
CA GLY A 288 -7.79 6.41 -13.92
C GLY A 288 -6.85 7.43 -13.28
N GLN A 289 -5.90 7.01 -12.43
CA GLN A 289 -4.88 7.92 -11.86
C GLN A 289 -3.91 8.45 -12.92
N ILE A 290 -3.52 7.62 -13.89
CA ILE A 290 -2.70 8.05 -15.05
C ILE A 290 -3.46 9.08 -15.89
N LEU A 291 -4.76 8.86 -16.14
CA LEU A 291 -5.61 9.78 -16.87
C LEU A 291 -5.77 11.11 -16.12
N GLU A 292 -5.97 11.09 -14.80
CA GLU A 292 -6.00 12.30 -13.97
C GLU A 292 -4.70 13.08 -14.10
N ALA A 293 -3.56 12.39 -14.01
CA ALA A 293 -2.25 13.02 -14.19
C ALA A 293 -2.13 13.65 -15.59
N ALA A 294 -2.49 12.92 -16.65
CA ALA A 294 -2.43 13.40 -18.03
C ALA A 294 -3.35 14.61 -18.30
N VAL A 295 -4.57 14.60 -17.75
CA VAL A 295 -5.51 15.72 -17.87
C VAL A 295 -5.01 16.93 -17.08
N SER A 296 -4.45 16.73 -15.89
CA SER A 296 -3.94 17.84 -15.06
C SER A 296 -2.81 18.64 -15.71
N VAL A 297 -2.05 18.02 -16.63
CA VAL A 297 -0.96 18.67 -17.38
C VAL A 297 -1.37 19.13 -18.78
N GLY A 298 -2.63 18.95 -19.18
CA GLY A 298 -3.12 19.32 -20.51
C GLY A 298 -2.47 18.50 -21.63
N SER A 299 -2.31 17.20 -21.44
CA SER A 299 -1.61 16.30 -22.37
C SER A 299 -2.22 16.31 -23.78
N ARG A 300 -1.39 16.54 -24.80
CA ARG A 300 -1.78 16.40 -26.22
C ARG A 300 -1.75 14.95 -26.66
N THR A 301 -0.87 14.15 -26.08
CA THR A 301 -0.77 12.72 -26.34
C THR A 301 -2.06 11.99 -25.98
N LEU A 302 -2.75 12.41 -24.93
CA LEU A 302 -4.03 11.85 -24.53
C LEU A 302 -5.08 11.98 -25.63
N GLU A 303 -5.14 13.12 -26.33
CA GLU A 303 -6.11 13.36 -27.42
C GLU A 303 -5.89 12.39 -28.59
N VAL A 304 -4.64 12.12 -28.95
CA VAL A 304 -4.28 11.22 -30.05
C VAL A 304 -4.71 9.77 -29.75
N GLN A 305 -4.64 9.37 -28.49
CA GLN A 305 -4.95 7.99 -28.06
C GLN A 305 -6.38 7.81 -27.54
N LEU A 306 -7.20 8.86 -27.56
CA LEU A 306 -8.52 8.89 -26.95
C LEU A 306 -9.45 7.79 -27.49
N ASP A 307 -9.46 7.52 -28.79
CA ASP A 307 -10.33 6.49 -29.37
C ASP A 307 -9.99 5.08 -28.86
N ALA A 308 -8.71 4.78 -28.70
CA ALA A 308 -8.26 3.49 -28.17
C ALA A 308 -8.62 3.34 -26.68
N LEU A 309 -8.47 4.42 -25.90
CA LEU A 309 -8.88 4.47 -24.50
C LEU A 309 -10.38 4.26 -24.34
N LEU A 310 -11.19 5.02 -25.08
CA LEU A 310 -12.65 4.92 -25.04
C LEU A 310 -13.12 3.53 -25.44
N ALA A 311 -12.53 2.94 -26.48
CA ALA A 311 -12.83 1.57 -26.90
C ALA A 311 -12.50 0.54 -25.82
N ALA A 312 -11.34 0.64 -25.18
CA ALA A 312 -10.92 -0.30 -24.14
C ALA A 312 -11.76 -0.18 -22.86
N LEU A 313 -12.01 1.05 -22.38
CA LEU A 313 -12.86 1.32 -21.22
C LEU A 313 -14.31 0.89 -21.46
N HIS A 314 -14.84 1.17 -22.65
CA HIS A 314 -16.20 0.73 -23.03
C HIS A 314 -16.30 -0.79 -23.09
N ALA A 315 -15.28 -1.49 -23.57
CA ALA A 315 -15.26 -2.95 -23.50
C ALA A 315 -15.34 -3.46 -22.05
N GLN A 316 -14.68 -2.79 -21.10
CA GLN A 316 -14.74 -3.15 -19.67
C GLN A 316 -16.11 -2.89 -19.03
N ILE A 317 -16.77 -1.76 -19.33
CA ILE A 317 -18.10 -1.47 -18.76
C ILE A 317 -19.16 -2.44 -19.29
N CYS A 318 -18.98 -2.95 -20.52
CA CYS A 318 -19.90 -3.89 -21.16
C CYS A 318 -19.73 -5.35 -20.70
N VAL A 319 -18.76 -5.65 -19.83
CA VAL A 319 -18.61 -7.00 -19.25
C VAL A 319 -19.82 -7.28 -18.33
N PRO A 320 -20.57 -8.37 -18.56
CA PRO A 320 -21.75 -8.69 -17.75
C PRO A 320 -21.39 -8.90 -16.27
N VAL A 321 -22.18 -8.30 -15.37
CA VAL A 321 -22.05 -8.48 -13.90
C VAL A 321 -22.73 -9.78 -13.44
N GLU A 322 -22.77 -10.80 -14.29
CA GLU A 322 -23.46 -12.07 -14.04
C GLU A 322 -22.81 -12.87 -12.88
N SER A 323 -21.66 -12.41 -12.37
CA SER A 323 -21.01 -12.89 -11.16
C SER A 323 -20.97 -11.79 -10.09
N SER A 324 -21.56 -12.06 -8.93
CA SER A 324 -21.55 -11.23 -7.70
C SER A 324 -20.16 -11.11 -7.05
N SER A 325 -19.11 -10.89 -7.84
CA SER A 325 -17.76 -10.66 -7.32
C SER A 325 -17.59 -9.17 -7.01
N PRO A 326 -17.23 -8.80 -5.76
CA PRO A 326 -16.97 -7.40 -5.38
C PRO A 326 -15.97 -6.69 -6.29
N LEU A 327 -14.97 -7.41 -6.83
CA LEU A 327 -13.96 -6.84 -7.72
C LEU A 327 -14.51 -6.42 -9.07
N VAL A 328 -15.52 -7.11 -9.61
CA VAL A 328 -16.16 -6.73 -10.88
C VAL A 328 -16.94 -5.44 -10.72
N ILE A 329 -17.67 -5.31 -9.60
CA ILE A 329 -18.41 -4.09 -9.26
C ILE A 329 -17.45 -2.92 -9.04
N SER A 330 -16.36 -3.13 -8.30
CA SER A 330 -15.33 -2.11 -8.10
C SER A 330 -14.66 -1.71 -9.42
N ASN A 331 -14.39 -2.68 -10.32
CA ASN A 331 -13.85 -2.39 -11.65
C ASN A 331 -14.80 -1.47 -12.44
N GLN A 332 -16.10 -1.73 -12.44
CA GLN A 332 -17.06 -0.86 -13.12
C GLN A 332 -17.03 0.57 -12.57
N LYS A 333 -16.94 0.74 -11.25
CA LYS A 333 -16.81 2.07 -10.63
C LYS A 333 -15.56 2.80 -11.10
N GLU A 334 -14.42 2.12 -11.16
CA GLU A 334 -13.17 2.73 -11.64
C GLU A 334 -13.22 3.05 -13.15
N VAL A 335 -13.84 2.20 -13.96
CA VAL A 335 -14.05 2.48 -15.39
C VAL A 335 -14.94 3.70 -15.59
N LEU A 336 -16.02 3.82 -14.81
CA LEU A 336 -16.88 5.01 -14.83
C LEU A 336 -16.13 6.27 -14.40
N ARG A 337 -15.28 6.18 -13.36
CA ARG A 337 -14.39 7.28 -12.96
C ARG A 337 -13.45 7.69 -14.09
N CYS A 338 -12.86 6.75 -14.84
CA CYS A 338 -12.07 7.06 -16.03
C CYS A 338 -12.87 7.87 -17.07
N PHE A 339 -14.13 7.51 -17.30
CA PHE A 339 -14.99 8.25 -18.22
C PHE A 339 -15.28 9.68 -17.71
N THR A 340 -15.45 9.89 -16.42
CA THR A 340 -15.61 11.22 -15.83
C THR A 340 -14.37 12.09 -16.07
N VAL A 341 -13.17 11.54 -15.85
CA VAL A 341 -11.91 12.25 -16.14
C VAL A 341 -11.80 12.62 -17.62
N LEU A 342 -12.13 11.70 -18.53
CA LEU A 342 -12.12 11.97 -19.97
C LEU A 342 -13.21 12.94 -20.43
N ALA A 343 -14.36 12.95 -19.75
CA ALA A 343 -15.45 13.89 -20.02
C ALA A 343 -15.04 15.33 -19.71
N CYS A 344 -14.24 15.54 -18.66
CA CYS A 344 -13.73 16.87 -18.29
C CYS A 344 -12.81 17.47 -19.37
N CYS A 345 -12.04 16.65 -20.09
CA CYS A 345 -11.08 17.14 -21.09
C CYS A 345 -11.60 17.10 -22.53
N ALA A 346 -12.43 16.11 -22.89
CA ALA A 346 -12.85 15.88 -24.27
C ALA A 346 -14.33 15.47 -24.40
N PRO A 347 -15.28 16.29 -23.91
CA PRO A 347 -16.69 15.92 -23.85
C PRO A 347 -17.30 15.67 -25.23
N GLY A 348 -16.96 16.50 -26.24
CA GLY A 348 -17.47 16.34 -27.61
C GLY A 348 -17.02 15.03 -28.26
N ARG A 349 -15.75 14.65 -28.07
CA ARG A 349 -15.19 13.39 -28.58
C ARG A 349 -15.80 12.17 -27.86
N LEU A 350 -16.01 12.28 -26.55
CA LEU A 350 -16.69 11.25 -25.77
C LEU A 350 -18.12 11.02 -26.27
N LEU A 351 -18.89 12.07 -26.48
CA LEU A 351 -20.26 11.97 -27.01
C LEU A 351 -20.26 11.41 -28.44
N ALA A 352 -19.35 11.86 -29.30
CA ALA A 352 -19.20 11.34 -30.66
C ALA A 352 -18.88 9.83 -30.68
N PHE A 353 -18.19 9.33 -29.65
CA PHE A 353 -17.94 7.90 -29.47
C PHE A 353 -19.18 7.16 -28.92
N LEU A 354 -19.88 7.71 -27.93
CA LEU A 354 -20.97 7.01 -27.24
C LEU A 354 -22.28 6.99 -28.04
N LEU A 355 -22.67 8.10 -28.67
CA LEU A 355 -23.99 8.23 -29.31
C LEU A 355 -24.25 7.16 -30.39
N PRO A 356 -23.32 6.90 -31.35
CA PRO A 356 -23.54 5.86 -32.35
C PRO A 356 -23.69 4.44 -31.76
N ARG A 357 -23.22 4.22 -30.52
CA ARG A 357 -23.30 2.92 -29.85
C ARG A 357 -24.67 2.64 -29.24
N LEU A 358 -25.53 3.65 -29.12
CA LEU A 358 -26.93 3.48 -28.70
C LEU A 358 -27.78 2.81 -29.78
N ASP A 359 -27.44 3.02 -31.05
CA ASP A 359 -28.17 2.49 -32.20
C ASP A 359 -27.75 1.05 -32.57
N THR A 360 -26.85 0.42 -31.81
CA THR A 360 -26.37 -0.94 -32.10
C THR A 360 -27.43 -1.99 -31.77
N SER A 361 -27.48 -3.09 -32.53
CA SER A 361 -28.35 -4.22 -32.19
C SER A 361 -27.88 -5.00 -30.95
N ASN A 362 -26.66 -4.76 -30.48
CA ASN A 362 -26.08 -5.45 -29.33
C ASN A 362 -26.55 -4.82 -28.02
N GLU A 363 -27.46 -5.51 -27.32
CA GLU A 363 -28.00 -5.06 -26.04
C GLU A 363 -26.93 -4.78 -24.99
N ARG A 364 -25.88 -5.61 -24.88
CA ARG A 364 -24.80 -5.41 -23.90
C ARG A 364 -24.07 -4.10 -24.13
N LEU A 365 -23.75 -3.78 -25.39
CA LEU A 365 -23.11 -2.53 -25.75
C LEU A 365 -24.01 -1.33 -25.48
N ARG A 366 -25.32 -1.45 -25.76
CA ARG A 366 -26.28 -0.39 -25.44
C ARG A 366 -26.38 -0.13 -23.94
N VAL A 367 -26.51 -1.19 -23.12
CA VAL A 367 -26.57 -1.08 -21.66
C VAL A 367 -25.31 -0.42 -21.10
N GLY A 368 -24.12 -0.88 -21.51
CA GLY A 368 -22.86 -0.27 -21.08
C GLY A 368 -22.75 1.20 -21.50
N THR A 369 -23.18 1.55 -22.72
CA THR A 369 -23.20 2.95 -23.19
C THR A 369 -24.15 3.81 -22.35
N LEU A 370 -25.34 3.31 -22.05
CA LEU A 370 -26.32 4.02 -21.20
C LEU A 370 -25.81 4.19 -19.77
N GLN A 371 -25.08 3.21 -19.21
CA GLN A 371 -24.44 3.32 -17.90
C GLN A 371 -23.41 4.45 -17.88
N VAL A 372 -22.55 4.53 -18.90
CA VAL A 372 -21.56 5.60 -19.03
C VAL A 372 -22.24 6.96 -19.17
N LEU A 373 -23.22 7.10 -20.07
CA LEU A 373 -23.94 8.37 -20.25
C LEU A 373 -24.66 8.80 -18.97
N ARG A 374 -25.37 7.89 -18.31
CA ARG A 374 -26.04 8.16 -17.02
C ARG A 374 -25.03 8.63 -15.97
N HIS A 375 -23.87 8.00 -15.88
CA HIS A 375 -22.84 8.40 -14.92
C HIS A 375 -22.31 9.80 -15.22
N VAL A 376 -21.85 10.04 -16.45
CA VAL A 376 -21.26 11.32 -16.85
C VAL A 376 -22.26 12.48 -16.69
N ILE A 377 -23.54 12.28 -17.04
CA ILE A 377 -24.58 13.31 -16.84
C ILE A 377 -24.82 13.63 -15.36
N ASN A 378 -24.74 12.63 -14.48
CA ASN A 378 -24.94 12.83 -13.04
C ASN A 378 -23.69 13.34 -12.30
N SER A 379 -22.52 13.26 -12.94
CA SER A 379 -21.23 13.69 -12.39
C SER A 379 -20.74 15.03 -12.96
N ALA A 380 -21.40 15.54 -14.01
CA ALA A 380 -21.28 16.91 -14.50
C ALA A 380 -22.11 17.85 -13.64
#